data_AF-A0A8J2KEQ0-F1
#
_entry.id   AF-A0A8J2KEQ0-F1
#
_cell.length_a   1.000
_cell.length_b   1.000
_cell.length_c   1.000
_cell.angle_alpha   90.00
_cell.angle_beta   90.00
_cell.angle_gamma   90.00
#
_symmetry.space_group_name_H-M   'P 1'
#
loop_
_entity.id
_entity.type
_entity.pdbx_description
1 polymer ?
#
loop_
_entity_poly.entity_id
_entity_poly.type
_entity_poly.pdbx_seq_one_letter_code
_entity_poly.pdbx_strand_id
1 'polypeptide(L)'
;MFLLVQWVNDRPKTWSVVSVDLLSDGRLRKGKNLVGMVVGINWKRRIHQAIVIESGLDEIALECNADALAELELQQSNASCTTSSLKSSKKTSRANQIDAVLETLPGDYLTEEPETNANLNCQPDANLTQQENYKDNLEKLQDKYNSLRKKYRELRKEHKNCSSDNAVKLLEGSGIKLVRSELTALQTMSASMTIFARNLFHRVFNPEDIIGHSLTGRRSTSLPCHTPLPPVDPIKRDTVIEFCLKTYGFEIGSVSSKKFLRKRKSAKTSIIKSLSDYVREENSKIKKND
;
A
#
# COMPACT_ATOMS: atom_id res chain seq x y z
N MET A 1 12.02 -7.85 -30.41
CA MET A 1 10.63 -8.31 -30.63
C MET A 1 10.05 -8.64 -29.27
N PHE A 2 8.85 -8.15 -29.02
CA PHE A 2 8.16 -8.25 -27.75
C PHE A 2 6.84 -8.99 -27.93
N LEU A 3 6.40 -9.64 -26.87
CA LEU A 3 5.19 -10.44 -26.81
C LEU A 3 4.28 -9.85 -25.75
N LEU A 4 3.05 -9.52 -26.13
CA LEU A 4 1.97 -9.31 -25.18
C LEU A 4 1.46 -10.68 -24.77
N VAL A 5 1.51 -10.98 -23.47
CA VAL A 5 1.16 -12.30 -22.94
C VAL A 5 0.13 -12.18 -21.83
N GLN A 6 -0.77 -13.16 -21.76
CA GLN A 6 -1.72 -13.33 -20.68
C GLN A 6 -1.27 -14.49 -19.79
N TRP A 7 -1.15 -14.27 -18.49
CA TRP A 7 -0.74 -15.32 -17.55
C TRP A 7 -1.90 -16.30 -17.31
N VAL A 8 -1.64 -17.61 -17.50
CA VAL A 8 -2.70 -18.64 -17.46
C VAL A 8 -3.24 -18.88 -16.05
N ASN A 9 -2.38 -18.72 -15.04
CA ASN A 9 -2.68 -19.09 -13.65
C ASN A 9 -3.06 -17.90 -12.75
N ASP A 10 -3.07 -16.68 -13.28
CA ASP A 10 -3.38 -15.48 -12.51
C ASP A 10 -4.89 -15.20 -12.55
N ARG A 11 -5.49 -14.95 -11.38
CA ARG A 11 -6.85 -14.44 -11.22
C ARG A 11 -6.82 -13.23 -10.28
N PRO A 12 -7.24 -12.03 -10.72
CA PRO A 12 -7.79 -11.69 -12.03
C PRO A 12 -6.80 -11.92 -13.19
N LYS A 13 -7.29 -12.00 -14.44
CA LYS A 13 -6.41 -12.14 -15.60
C LYS A 13 -5.43 -10.98 -15.61
N THR A 14 -4.16 -11.29 -15.81
CA THR A 14 -3.07 -10.31 -15.88
C THR A 14 -2.40 -10.41 -17.23
N TRP A 15 -2.09 -9.25 -17.80
CA TRP A 15 -1.34 -9.13 -19.06
C TRP A 15 0.01 -8.51 -18.77
N SER A 16 1.01 -8.87 -19.56
CA SER A 16 2.35 -8.29 -19.46
C SER A 16 3.02 -8.30 -20.82
N VAL A 17 3.93 -7.36 -21.04
CA VAL A 17 4.81 -7.36 -22.21
C VAL A 17 6.13 -8.00 -21.83
N VAL A 18 6.61 -8.93 -22.66
CA VAL A 18 7.79 -9.75 -22.38
C VAL A 18 8.64 -9.85 -23.64
N SER A 19 9.96 -9.74 -23.51
CA SER A 19 10.87 -10.03 -24.63
C SER A 19 10.81 -11.51 -25.04
N VAL A 20 10.88 -11.77 -26.35
CA VAL A 20 10.98 -13.11 -26.93
C VAL A 20 12.18 -13.91 -26.37
N ASP A 21 13.23 -13.22 -25.91
CA ASP A 21 14.41 -13.84 -25.31
C ASP A 21 14.13 -14.53 -23.96
N LEU A 22 13.00 -14.23 -23.34
CA LEU A 22 12.57 -14.86 -22.09
C LEU A 22 11.78 -16.15 -22.32
N LEU A 23 11.54 -16.55 -23.58
CA LEU A 23 10.94 -17.86 -23.87
C LEU A 23 11.86 -19.00 -23.42
N SER A 24 11.31 -19.93 -22.65
CA SER A 24 12.02 -21.11 -22.16
C SER A 24 12.40 -22.08 -23.29
N ASP A 25 11.60 -22.14 -24.36
CA ASP A 25 11.91 -22.90 -25.56
C ASP A 25 12.67 -22.04 -26.58
N GLY A 26 13.94 -22.37 -26.80
CA GLY A 26 14.81 -21.68 -27.75
C GLY A 26 14.36 -21.80 -29.22
N ARG A 27 13.55 -22.81 -29.57
CA ARG A 27 13.03 -22.99 -30.95
C ARG A 27 11.96 -21.96 -31.29
N LEU A 28 11.15 -21.59 -30.30
CA LEU A 28 10.07 -20.61 -30.44
C LEU A 28 10.60 -19.19 -30.62
N ARG A 29 11.84 -18.90 -30.22
CA ARG A 29 12.48 -17.57 -30.40
C ARG A 29 12.67 -17.16 -31.86
N LYS A 30 12.69 -18.13 -32.78
CA LYS A 30 12.84 -17.90 -34.23
C LYS A 30 11.52 -18.01 -34.99
N GLY A 31 10.43 -18.38 -34.30
CA GLY A 31 9.11 -18.58 -34.91
C GLY A 31 8.41 -17.26 -35.18
N LYS A 32 7.78 -17.13 -36.36
CA LYS A 32 7.06 -15.90 -36.77
C LYS A 32 5.60 -15.84 -36.28
N ASN A 33 5.04 -16.96 -35.81
CA ASN A 33 3.63 -17.07 -35.42
C ASN A 33 3.49 -17.65 -34.02
N LEU A 34 3.69 -16.82 -32.99
CA LEU A 34 3.55 -17.24 -31.59
C LEU A 34 2.18 -16.92 -31.00
N VAL A 35 1.39 -16.06 -31.66
CA VAL A 35 0.07 -15.62 -31.22
C VAL A 35 -0.89 -16.81 -31.08
N GLY A 36 -1.59 -16.88 -29.95
CA GLY A 36 -2.54 -17.94 -29.59
C GLY A 36 -1.90 -19.17 -28.91
N MET A 37 -0.57 -19.26 -28.85
CA MET A 37 0.10 -20.40 -28.24
C MET A 37 0.32 -20.20 -26.74
N VAL A 38 0.18 -21.29 -25.97
CA VAL A 38 0.65 -21.35 -24.58
C VAL A 38 2.16 -21.60 -24.60
N VAL A 39 2.91 -20.65 -24.05
CA VAL A 39 4.37 -20.68 -23.99
C VAL A 39 4.87 -20.62 -22.55
N GLY A 40 6.00 -21.26 -22.29
CA GLY A 40 6.71 -21.12 -21.02
C GLY A 40 7.66 -19.93 -21.06
N ILE A 41 7.50 -18.98 -20.15
CA ILE A 41 8.31 -17.77 -20.03
C ILE A 41 9.15 -17.85 -18.76
N ASN A 42 10.46 -17.65 -18.89
CA ASN A 42 11.36 -17.53 -17.76
C ASN A 42 11.24 -16.14 -17.14
N TRP A 43 10.48 -16.05 -16.06
CA TRP A 43 10.18 -14.81 -15.35
C TRP A 43 10.63 -14.94 -13.90
N LYS A 44 11.44 -14.00 -13.41
CA LYS A 44 11.95 -13.98 -12.02
C LYS A 44 12.51 -15.34 -11.54
N ARG A 45 13.30 -16.01 -12.41
CA ARG A 45 13.96 -17.32 -12.17
C ARG A 45 13.01 -18.53 -12.11
N ARG A 46 11.78 -18.42 -12.60
CA ARG A 46 10.82 -19.54 -12.72
C ARG A 46 10.18 -19.53 -14.11
N ILE A 47 9.73 -20.70 -14.55
CA ILE A 47 8.97 -20.82 -15.80
C ILE A 47 7.49 -20.64 -15.47
N HIS A 48 6.89 -19.63 -16.06
CA HIS A 48 5.47 -19.32 -15.95
C HIS A 48 4.79 -19.60 -17.29
N GLN A 49 3.59 -20.16 -17.27
CA GLN A 49 2.80 -20.40 -18.48
C GLN A 49 2.00 -19.16 -18.83
N ALA A 50 2.13 -18.71 -20.07
CA ALA A 50 1.39 -17.58 -20.59
C ALA A 50 0.89 -17.87 -22.00
N ILE A 51 -0.25 -17.30 -22.37
CA ILE A 51 -0.77 -17.31 -23.75
C ILE A 51 -0.29 -16.05 -24.43
N VAL A 52 0.32 -16.18 -25.61
CA VAL A 52 0.71 -15.02 -26.42
C VAL A 52 -0.54 -14.45 -27.09
N ILE A 53 -0.81 -13.18 -26.86
CA ILE A 53 -1.97 -12.46 -27.41
C ILE A 53 -1.56 -11.68 -28.67
N GLU A 54 -0.39 -11.03 -28.62
CA GLU A 54 0.10 -10.22 -29.73
C GLU A 54 1.64 -10.22 -29.73
N SER A 55 2.25 -10.01 -30.89
CA SER A 55 3.70 -9.87 -31.04
C SER A 55 4.04 -8.65 -31.89
N GLY A 56 5.00 -7.84 -31.43
CA GLY A 56 5.36 -6.58 -32.08
C GLY A 56 6.84 -6.22 -31.91
N LEU A 57 7.27 -5.18 -32.61
CA LEU A 57 8.61 -4.61 -32.47
C LEU A 57 8.65 -3.47 -31.45
N ASP A 58 7.52 -2.79 -31.25
CA ASP A 58 7.37 -1.66 -30.34
C ASP A 58 6.80 -2.14 -29.00
N GLU A 59 7.59 -1.98 -27.93
CA GLU A 59 7.21 -2.33 -26.56
C GLU A 59 6.09 -1.42 -26.04
N ILE A 60 6.16 -0.12 -26.35
CA ILE A 60 5.23 0.90 -25.81
C ILE A 60 3.83 0.70 -26.38
N ALA A 61 3.74 0.36 -27.67
CA ALA A 61 2.46 0.04 -28.31
C ALA A 61 1.79 -1.20 -27.69
N LEU A 62 2.58 -2.23 -27.36
CA LEU A 62 2.08 -3.45 -26.71
C LEU A 62 1.70 -3.21 -25.25
N GLU A 63 2.39 -2.32 -24.54
CA GLU A 63 2.03 -1.93 -23.18
C GLU A 63 0.70 -1.19 -23.15
N CYS A 64 0.49 -0.26 -24.09
CA CYS A 64 -0.81 0.42 -24.24
C CYS A 64 -1.95 -0.57 -24.51
N ASN A 65 -1.70 -1.62 -25.32
CA ASN A 65 -2.67 -2.68 -25.56
C ASN A 65 -2.89 -3.57 -24.32
N ALA A 66 -1.84 -3.83 -23.53
CA ALA A 66 -1.95 -4.55 -22.27
C ALA A 66 -2.84 -3.81 -21.26
N ASP A 67 -2.64 -2.50 -21.13
CA ASP A 67 -3.44 -1.63 -20.26
C ASP A 67 -4.90 -1.59 -20.71
N ALA A 68 -5.15 -1.47 -22.01
CA ALA A 68 -6.51 -1.50 -22.56
C ALA A 68 -7.23 -2.84 -22.28
N LEU A 69 -6.53 -3.98 -22.37
CA LEU A 69 -7.08 -5.29 -22.03
C LEU A 69 -7.35 -5.43 -20.52
N ALA A 70 -6.46 -4.89 -19.68
CA ALA A 70 -6.65 -4.86 -18.24
C ALA A 70 -7.86 -4.01 -17.84
N GLU A 71 -8.03 -2.83 -18.45
CA GLU A 71 -9.21 -1.98 -18.25
C GLU A 71 -10.51 -2.66 -18.69
N LEU A 72 -10.51 -3.37 -19.82
CA LEU A 72 -11.68 -4.11 -20.30
C LEU A 72 -12.08 -5.26 -19.36
N GLU A 73 -11.13 -6.00 -18.79
CA GLU A 73 -11.44 -7.06 -17.83
C GLU A 73 -11.98 -6.50 -16.51
N LEU A 74 -11.45 -5.37 -16.05
CA LEU A 74 -12.01 -4.65 -14.91
C LEU A 74 -13.45 -4.19 -15.20
N GLN A 75 -13.72 -3.69 -16.41
CA GLN A 75 -15.08 -3.33 -16.83
C GLN A 75 -16.00 -4.56 -16.94
N GLN A 76 -15.54 -5.70 -17.46
CA GLN A 76 -16.35 -6.92 -17.57
C GLN A 76 -16.63 -7.54 -16.19
N SER A 77 -15.69 -7.47 -15.25
CA SER A 77 -15.90 -7.90 -13.86
C SER A 77 -16.91 -7.01 -13.10
N ASN A 78 -17.03 -5.74 -13.50
CA ASN A 78 -17.98 -4.78 -12.93
C ASN A 78 -19.32 -4.69 -13.70
N ALA A 79 -19.38 -5.18 -14.94
CA ALA A 79 -20.56 -5.14 -15.82
C ALA A 79 -21.69 -6.10 -15.44
N SER A 80 -21.57 -6.88 -14.35
CA SER A 80 -22.73 -7.47 -13.68
C SER A 80 -23.60 -6.42 -12.95
N CYS A 81 -23.20 -5.14 -12.93
CA CYS A 81 -23.99 -4.03 -12.45
C CYS A 81 -23.88 -2.81 -13.38
N THR A 82 -24.95 -2.59 -14.15
CA THR A 82 -25.46 -1.30 -14.62
C THR A 82 -24.53 -0.36 -15.41
N THR A 83 -24.88 -0.27 -16.70
CA THR A 83 -24.66 0.82 -17.66
C THR A 83 -24.47 2.22 -17.08
N SER A 84 -23.34 2.87 -17.40
CA SER A 84 -23.33 4.22 -18.02
C SER A 84 -21.91 4.64 -18.41
N SER A 85 -21.73 4.78 -19.73
CA SER A 85 -20.82 5.69 -20.45
C SER A 85 -20.15 6.80 -19.62
N LEU A 86 -18.85 7.04 -19.83
CA LEU A 86 -18.30 8.34 -20.28
C LEU A 86 -16.76 8.30 -20.53
N LYS A 87 -16.43 8.35 -21.83
CA LYS A 87 -15.38 9.10 -22.55
C LYS A 87 -14.02 9.40 -21.87
N SER A 88 -12.98 8.87 -22.54
CA SER A 88 -11.55 9.17 -22.45
C SER A 88 -11.15 10.62 -22.78
N SER A 89 -10.14 11.17 -22.08
CA SER A 89 -9.27 12.22 -22.63
C SER A 89 -7.85 12.18 -22.07
N LYS A 90 -6.87 12.00 -22.96
CA LYS A 90 -5.41 12.13 -22.78
C LYS A 90 -4.99 13.48 -22.19
N LYS A 91 -4.05 13.50 -21.22
CA LYS A 91 -3.08 14.60 -21.00
C LYS A 91 -1.79 14.11 -20.31
N THR A 92 -0.82 13.63 -21.10
CA THR A 92 0.60 13.57 -20.73
C THR A 92 1.26 14.89 -21.13
N SER A 93 1.54 15.76 -20.16
CA SER A 93 2.41 16.95 -20.33
C SER A 93 2.68 17.70 -19.01
N ARG A 94 2.00 17.35 -17.89
CA ARG A 94 2.04 18.17 -16.66
C ARG A 94 3.12 17.77 -15.65
N ALA A 95 3.74 16.59 -15.79
CA ALA A 95 4.73 16.10 -14.82
C ALA A 95 6.02 16.95 -14.84
N ASN A 96 6.48 17.38 -16.01
CA ASN A 96 7.75 18.11 -16.14
C ASN A 96 7.68 19.57 -15.66
N GLN A 97 6.49 20.11 -15.33
CA GLN A 97 6.34 21.46 -14.77
C GLN A 97 6.37 21.49 -13.23
N ILE A 98 6.27 20.34 -12.56
CA ILE A 98 6.25 20.27 -11.10
C ILE A 98 7.68 20.32 -10.54
N ASP A 99 8.63 19.66 -11.20
CA ASP A 99 10.02 19.63 -10.75
C ASP A 99 10.70 21.01 -10.87
N ALA A 100 10.36 21.81 -11.88
CA ALA A 100 10.90 23.16 -12.05
C ALA A 100 10.39 24.20 -11.01
N VAL A 101 9.26 23.92 -10.33
CA VAL A 101 8.70 24.83 -9.31
C VAL A 101 9.14 24.43 -7.89
N LEU A 102 9.51 23.17 -7.66
CA LEU A 102 10.03 22.71 -6.37
C LEU A 102 11.44 23.23 -6.06
N GLU A 103 12.26 23.52 -7.08
CA GLU A 103 13.61 24.10 -6.88
C GLU A 103 13.63 25.61 -6.60
N THR A 104 12.50 26.32 -6.75
CA THR A 104 12.44 27.78 -6.59
C THR A 104 11.73 28.26 -5.31
N LEU A 105 11.30 27.35 -4.43
CA LEU A 105 10.64 27.72 -3.18
C LEU A 105 11.63 27.70 -2.00
N PRO A 106 11.94 28.85 -1.38
CA PRO A 106 12.73 28.89 -0.15
C PRO A 106 11.95 28.18 0.97
N GLY A 107 12.60 27.18 1.57
CA GLY A 107 12.03 26.38 2.64
C GLY A 107 12.03 27.13 3.96
N ASP A 108 10.90 27.77 4.31
CA ASP A 108 10.54 28.02 5.70
C ASP A 108 9.07 28.42 5.86
N TYR A 109 8.16 27.45 6.01
CA TYR A 109 6.79 27.70 6.49
C TYR A 109 6.27 26.49 7.28
N LEU A 110 6.88 26.24 8.43
CA LEU A 110 6.26 25.51 9.53
C LEU A 110 6.37 26.34 10.81
N THR A 111 5.56 27.38 10.95
CA THR A 111 5.14 27.83 12.29
C THR A 111 3.83 28.62 12.24
N GLU A 112 3.15 28.56 13.37
CA GLU A 112 1.78 28.92 13.71
C GLU A 112 1.42 30.40 13.44
N GLU A 113 0.14 30.68 13.17
CA GLU A 113 -0.37 32.07 13.08
C GLU A 113 -0.25 32.79 14.43
N PRO A 114 -0.12 34.14 14.42
CA PRO A 114 -1.37 34.91 14.50
C PRO A 114 -1.44 36.09 13.53
N GLU A 115 -2.69 36.45 13.24
CA GLU A 115 -3.18 37.65 12.58
C GLU A 115 -2.26 38.89 12.68
N THR A 116 -1.88 39.47 11.54
CA THR A 116 -1.68 40.92 11.44
C THR A 116 -1.75 41.38 9.99
N ASN A 117 -2.59 42.39 9.76
CA ASN A 117 -2.73 43.11 8.51
C ASN A 117 -1.37 43.69 8.08
N ALA A 118 -0.69 43.05 7.13
CA ALA A 118 0.46 43.63 6.46
C ALA A 118 0.03 44.13 5.08
N ASN A 119 -0.26 45.43 5.07
CA ASN A 119 -0.45 46.26 3.89
C ASN A 119 0.85 46.25 3.07
N LEU A 120 0.93 45.40 2.05
CA LEU A 120 2.06 45.39 1.10
C LEU A 120 1.82 46.48 0.05
N ASN A 121 2.36 47.66 0.36
CA ASN A 121 2.47 48.78 -0.56
C ASN A 121 3.57 48.47 -1.59
N CYS A 122 3.20 47.86 -2.71
CA CYS A 122 4.04 47.80 -3.90
C CYS A 122 3.76 49.04 -4.77
N GLN A 123 4.71 49.96 -4.85
CA GLN A 123 4.68 51.00 -5.87
C GLN A 123 4.71 50.35 -7.26
N PRO A 124 3.89 50.80 -8.23
CA PRO A 124 4.01 50.35 -9.60
C PRO A 124 5.04 51.21 -10.32
N ASP A 125 6.12 50.59 -10.77
CA ASP A 125 6.96 51.18 -11.82
C ASP A 125 6.12 51.31 -13.09
N ALA A 126 6.10 52.54 -13.60
CA ALA A 126 5.39 52.90 -14.81
C ALA A 126 6.02 52.21 -16.03
N ASN A 127 5.30 51.25 -16.62
CA ASN A 127 5.12 51.08 -18.06
C ASN A 127 4.57 49.67 -18.35
N LEU A 128 3.25 49.52 -18.48
CA LEU A 128 2.65 48.56 -19.41
C LEU A 128 1.16 48.82 -19.55
N THR A 129 0.81 49.31 -20.73
CA THR A 129 -0.54 49.48 -21.27
C THR A 129 -1.28 48.13 -21.30
N GLN A 130 -1.89 47.72 -20.18
CA GLN A 130 -2.81 46.57 -20.09
C GLN A 130 -3.52 46.56 -18.71
N GLN A 131 -4.14 47.66 -18.31
CA GLN A 131 -4.62 47.84 -16.93
C GLN A 131 -5.98 47.19 -16.59
N GLU A 132 -6.80 46.83 -17.58
CA GLU A 132 -8.16 46.33 -17.32
C GLU A 132 -8.27 44.79 -17.17
N ASN A 133 -7.27 44.02 -17.64
CA ASN A 133 -7.33 42.55 -17.62
C ASN A 133 -6.66 41.91 -16.39
N TYR A 134 -5.90 42.66 -15.61
CA TYR A 134 -5.20 42.14 -14.43
C TYR A 134 -6.09 42.04 -13.19
N LYS A 135 -7.00 43.00 -12.97
CA LYS A 135 -7.92 42.97 -11.82
C LYS A 135 -8.88 41.80 -11.89
N ASP A 136 -9.51 41.59 -13.03
CA ASP A 136 -10.44 40.47 -13.25
C ASP A 136 -9.76 39.10 -13.10
N ASN A 137 -8.50 38.98 -13.52
CA ASN A 137 -7.74 37.73 -13.34
C ASN A 137 -7.31 37.52 -11.89
N LEU A 138 -7.00 38.59 -11.15
CA LEU A 138 -6.66 38.52 -9.73
C LEU A 138 -7.87 38.12 -8.88
N GLU A 139 -9.04 38.69 -9.17
CA GLU A 139 -10.30 38.38 -8.49
C GLU A 139 -10.72 36.92 -8.75
N LYS A 140 -10.66 36.47 -10.01
CA LYS A 140 -10.90 35.05 -10.37
C LYS A 140 -9.93 34.09 -9.68
N LEU A 141 -8.67 34.49 -9.51
CA LEU A 141 -7.67 33.66 -8.82
C LEU A 141 -7.96 33.59 -7.32
N GLN A 142 -8.34 34.71 -6.72
CA GLN A 142 -8.70 34.81 -5.30
C GLN A 142 -9.97 34.02 -4.99
N ASP A 143 -10.99 34.07 -5.85
CA ASP A 143 -12.20 33.27 -5.75
C ASP A 143 -11.91 31.77 -5.87
N LYS A 144 -11.01 31.40 -6.80
CA LYS A 144 -10.59 30.01 -6.96
C LYS A 144 -9.84 29.50 -5.74
N TYR A 145 -8.97 30.32 -5.14
CA TYR A 145 -8.27 30.01 -3.90
C TYR A 145 -9.25 29.84 -2.73
N ASN A 146 -10.21 30.77 -2.58
CA ASN A 146 -11.22 30.73 -1.53
C ASN A 146 -12.14 29.51 -1.67
N SER A 147 -12.58 29.21 -2.88
CA SER A 147 -13.37 28.01 -3.20
C SER A 147 -12.60 26.73 -2.90
N LEU A 148 -11.31 26.68 -3.25
CA LEU A 148 -10.46 25.53 -2.96
C LEU A 148 -10.23 25.34 -1.46
N ARG A 149 -9.97 26.44 -0.73
CA ARG A 149 -9.82 26.45 0.74
C ARG A 149 -11.10 25.98 1.44
N LYS A 150 -12.27 26.42 0.95
CA LYS A 150 -13.58 25.98 1.44
C LYS A 150 -13.79 24.48 1.20
N LYS A 151 -13.52 23.99 -0.02
CA LYS A 151 -13.63 22.58 -0.39
C LYS A 151 -12.72 21.70 0.47
N TYR A 152 -11.49 22.13 0.73
CA TYR A 152 -10.57 21.42 1.65
C TYR A 152 -11.09 21.37 3.08
N ARG A 153 -11.68 22.47 3.56
CA ARG A 153 -12.26 22.54 4.91
C ARG A 153 -13.49 21.63 5.05
N GLU A 154 -14.30 21.53 4.01
CA GLU A 154 -15.46 20.64 3.93
C GLU A 154 -15.03 19.17 3.90
N LEU A 155 -14.09 18.81 3.01
CA LEU A 155 -13.52 17.45 2.96
C LEU A 155 -12.93 17.03 4.32
N ARG A 156 -12.22 17.95 4.99
CA ARG A 156 -11.62 17.68 6.31
C ARG A 156 -12.68 17.45 7.39
N LYS A 157 -13.84 18.08 7.30
CA LYS A 157 -14.99 17.85 8.21
C LYS A 157 -15.69 16.53 7.90
N GLU A 158 -15.91 16.21 6.62
CA GLU A 158 -16.49 14.93 6.20
C GLU A 158 -15.64 13.74 6.65
N HIS A 159 -14.32 13.83 6.48
CA HIS A 159 -13.39 12.78 6.89
C HIS A 159 -13.33 12.59 8.42
N LYS A 160 -13.55 13.67 9.17
CA LYS A 160 -13.64 13.63 10.64
C LYS A 160 -14.95 12.98 11.10
N ASN A 161 -16.05 13.18 10.37
CA ASN A 161 -17.36 12.61 10.70
C ASN A 161 -17.51 11.14 10.24
N CYS A 162 -16.81 10.69 9.20
CA CYS A 162 -16.79 9.28 8.78
C CYS A 162 -15.89 8.36 9.62
N SER A 163 -15.19 8.87 10.65
CA SER A 163 -14.23 8.07 11.43
C SER A 163 -14.86 7.19 12.51
N SER A 164 -16.12 7.40 12.92
CA SER A 164 -16.71 6.65 14.05
C SER A 164 -17.14 5.22 13.71
N ASP A 165 -17.45 4.90 12.44
CA ASP A 165 -18.05 3.61 12.05
C ASP A 165 -17.09 2.65 11.32
N ASN A 166 -15.81 3.02 11.16
CA ASN A 166 -14.83 2.23 10.38
C ASN A 166 -14.08 1.16 11.18
N ALA A 167 -14.59 0.74 12.34
CA ALA A 167 -13.95 -0.23 13.21
C ALA A 167 -14.10 -1.67 12.66
N VAL A 168 -13.01 -2.25 12.16
CA VAL A 168 -12.90 -3.62 11.65
C VAL A 168 -12.45 -4.55 12.78
N LYS A 169 -13.11 -5.70 12.91
CA LYS A 169 -12.70 -6.77 13.83
C LYS A 169 -11.49 -7.51 13.24
N LEU A 170 -10.42 -7.67 14.02
CA LEU A 170 -9.21 -8.38 13.57
C LEU A 170 -9.48 -9.86 13.28
N LEU A 171 -10.25 -10.51 14.15
CA LEU A 171 -10.66 -11.89 13.99
C LEU A 171 -12.08 -12.05 14.55
N GLU A 172 -12.89 -12.89 13.91
CA GLU A 172 -14.22 -13.18 14.42
C GLU A 172 -14.13 -13.83 15.81
N GLY A 173 -14.89 -13.30 16.78
CA GLY A 173 -14.92 -13.82 18.15
C GLY A 173 -13.84 -13.27 19.12
N SER A 174 -12.83 -12.51 18.65
CA SER A 174 -11.78 -11.98 19.54
C SER A 174 -12.16 -10.71 20.31
N GLY A 175 -13.21 -10.02 19.87
CA GLY A 175 -13.65 -8.74 20.45
C GLY A 175 -12.74 -7.54 20.15
N ILE A 176 -11.59 -7.74 19.50
CA ILE A 176 -10.62 -6.68 19.19
C ILE A 176 -11.04 -5.94 17.93
N LYS A 177 -11.25 -4.63 18.07
CA LYS A 177 -11.64 -3.73 16.98
C LYS A 177 -10.52 -2.71 16.74
N LEU A 178 -10.15 -2.52 15.48
CA LEU A 178 -9.25 -1.46 15.04
C LEU A 178 -9.85 -0.71 13.87
N VAL A 179 -9.52 0.58 13.73
CA VAL A 179 -10.02 1.37 12.61
C VAL A 179 -9.38 0.87 11.30
N ARG A 180 -10.19 0.71 10.24
CA ARG A 180 -9.72 0.20 8.94
C ARG A 180 -8.58 1.04 8.36
N SER A 181 -8.66 2.36 8.48
CA SER A 181 -7.62 3.28 8.01
C SER A 181 -6.30 3.05 8.74
N GLU A 182 -6.34 2.83 10.06
CA GLU A 182 -5.16 2.51 10.85
C GLU A 182 -4.55 1.17 10.44
N LEU A 183 -5.36 0.13 10.23
CA LEU A 183 -4.86 -1.17 9.76
C LEU A 183 -4.17 -1.05 8.41
N THR A 184 -4.78 -0.34 7.45
CA THR A 184 -4.18 -0.10 6.13
C THR A 184 -2.88 0.69 6.26
N ALA A 185 -2.84 1.74 7.08
CA ALA A 185 -1.64 2.54 7.30
C ALA A 185 -0.51 1.69 7.92
N LEU A 186 -0.81 0.90 8.95
CA LEU A 186 0.14 -0.02 9.55
C LEU A 186 0.70 -1.02 8.55
N GLN A 187 -0.15 -1.56 7.67
CA GLN A 187 0.27 -2.50 6.65
C GLN A 187 1.17 -1.85 5.61
N THR A 188 0.81 -0.66 5.11
CA THR A 188 1.59 0.08 4.11
C THR A 188 2.95 0.55 4.64
N MET A 189 3.01 0.97 5.91
CA MET A 189 4.24 1.44 6.54
C MET A 189 5.18 0.31 6.96
N SER A 190 4.69 -0.93 7.02
CA SER A 190 5.48 -2.06 7.50
C SER A 190 6.20 -2.78 6.37
N ALA A 191 7.51 -2.62 6.29
CA ALA A 191 8.35 -3.27 5.27
C ALA A 191 8.39 -4.80 5.38
N SER A 192 8.04 -5.38 6.54
CA SER A 192 8.03 -6.82 6.76
C SER A 192 6.92 -7.26 7.70
N MET A 193 6.57 -8.55 7.62
CA MET A 193 5.54 -9.18 8.46
C MET A 193 5.86 -9.11 9.96
N THR A 194 7.13 -9.14 10.35
CA THR A 194 7.53 -9.02 11.77
C THR A 194 7.40 -7.59 12.27
N ILE A 195 7.72 -6.59 11.45
CA ILE A 195 7.50 -5.17 11.76
C ILE A 195 6.01 -4.89 11.89
N PHE A 196 5.21 -5.39 10.93
CA PHE A 196 3.76 -5.28 10.98
C PHE A 196 3.19 -5.89 12.26
N ALA A 197 3.63 -7.11 12.61
CA ALA A 197 3.21 -7.78 13.84
C ALA A 197 3.55 -6.98 15.10
N ARG A 198 4.76 -6.41 15.20
CA ARG A 198 5.15 -5.54 16.33
C ARG A 198 4.26 -4.30 16.43
N ASN A 199 4.07 -3.60 15.31
CA ASN A 199 3.26 -2.38 15.29
C ASN A 199 1.79 -2.67 15.65
N LEU A 200 1.24 -3.78 15.13
CA LEU A 200 -0.11 -4.22 15.49
C LEU A 200 -0.19 -4.63 16.96
N PHE A 201 0.81 -5.32 17.48
CA PHE A 201 0.88 -5.73 18.87
C PHE A 201 0.90 -4.52 19.82
N HIS A 202 1.70 -3.50 19.51
CA HIS A 202 1.71 -2.22 20.25
C HIS A 202 0.35 -1.50 20.21
N ARG A 203 -0.45 -1.69 19.15
CA ARG A 203 -1.80 -1.08 19.07
C ARG A 203 -2.86 -1.86 19.84
N VAL A 204 -2.68 -3.16 20.02
CA VAL A 204 -3.63 -4.04 20.71
C VAL A 204 -3.36 -4.10 22.22
N PHE A 205 -2.11 -3.93 22.63
CA PHE A 205 -1.68 -3.99 24.03
C PHE A 205 -1.23 -2.63 24.52
N ASN A 206 -1.69 -2.24 25.70
CA ASN A 206 -1.09 -1.11 26.40
C ASN A 206 0.28 -1.52 26.96
N PRO A 207 1.22 -0.58 27.15
CA PRO A 207 2.50 -0.90 27.76
C PRO A 207 2.34 -1.58 29.12
N GLU A 208 1.38 -1.12 29.93
CA GLU A 208 1.03 -1.71 31.23
C GLU A 208 0.65 -3.20 31.16
N ASP A 209 0.02 -3.65 30.06
CA ASP A 209 -0.37 -5.04 29.87
C ASP A 209 0.83 -5.96 29.55
N ILE A 210 1.94 -5.37 29.11
CA ILE A 210 3.14 -6.10 28.63
C ILE A 210 4.18 -6.23 29.75
N ILE A 211 4.22 -5.23 30.64
CA ILE A 211 5.22 -5.12 31.70
C ILE A 211 5.03 -6.26 32.70
N GLY A 212 6.12 -6.88 33.12
CA GLY A 212 6.12 -8.03 34.03
C GLY A 212 5.57 -9.31 33.40
N HIS A 213 5.23 -9.30 32.11
CA HIS A 213 4.72 -10.47 31.40
C HIS A 213 5.72 -10.98 30.36
N SER A 214 5.55 -12.23 29.96
CA SER A 214 6.24 -12.82 28.80
C SER A 214 5.22 -13.16 27.72
N LEU A 215 5.66 -13.22 26.46
CA LEU A 215 4.75 -13.52 25.35
C LEU A 215 4.01 -14.87 25.51
N THR A 216 4.66 -15.88 26.11
CA THR A 216 4.13 -17.26 26.15
C THR A 216 4.05 -17.90 27.54
N GLY A 217 4.56 -17.25 28.58
CA GLY A 217 4.60 -17.83 29.93
C GLY A 217 5.61 -18.97 30.11
N ARG A 218 6.43 -19.26 29.09
CA ARG A 218 7.36 -20.40 29.13
C ARG A 218 8.62 -20.05 29.91
N ARG A 219 9.08 -21.01 30.73
CA ARG A 219 10.37 -20.93 31.41
C ARG A 219 11.50 -20.90 30.39
N SER A 220 12.50 -20.05 30.63
CA SER A 220 13.72 -20.04 29.83
C SER A 220 14.52 -21.31 30.09
N THR A 221 14.93 -22.01 29.04
CA THR A 221 15.81 -23.19 29.16
C THR A 221 17.22 -22.81 29.62
N SER A 222 17.66 -21.57 29.37
CA SER A 222 18.98 -21.08 29.78
C SER A 222 19.04 -20.65 31.25
N LEU A 223 17.89 -20.40 31.88
CA LEU A 223 17.77 -19.92 33.26
C LEU A 223 16.71 -20.74 34.00
N PRO A 224 16.99 -22.04 34.27
CA PRO A 224 16.00 -22.97 34.81
C PRO A 224 15.55 -22.62 36.23
N CYS A 225 16.37 -21.89 36.99
CA CYS A 225 16.08 -21.46 38.36
C CYS A 225 15.24 -20.17 38.44
N HIS A 226 15.03 -19.46 37.34
CA HIS A 226 14.18 -18.27 37.34
C HIS A 226 12.70 -18.64 37.24
N THR A 227 11.87 -17.94 38.01
CA THR A 227 10.42 -18.03 37.92
C THR A 227 9.96 -17.49 36.56
N PRO A 228 9.11 -18.24 35.83
CA PRO A 228 8.58 -17.78 34.56
C PRO A 228 7.62 -16.61 34.79
N LEU A 229 7.75 -15.56 33.97
CA LEU A 229 6.80 -14.45 33.96
C LEU A 229 5.45 -14.92 33.40
N PRO A 230 4.32 -14.42 33.92
CA PRO A 230 2.99 -14.76 33.41
C PRO A 230 2.87 -14.46 31.90
N PRO A 231 2.07 -15.24 31.14
CA PRO A 231 1.83 -14.97 29.74
C PRO A 231 0.97 -13.70 29.58
N VAL A 232 1.29 -12.89 28.57
CA VAL A 232 0.38 -11.83 28.08
C VAL A 232 -0.93 -12.46 27.59
N ASP A 233 -2.05 -11.71 27.61
CA ASP A 233 -3.39 -12.17 27.20
C ASP A 233 -3.31 -13.06 25.93
N PRO A 234 -3.58 -14.37 26.08
CA PRO A 234 -3.38 -15.34 25.01
C PRO A 234 -4.36 -15.12 23.86
N ILE A 235 -5.57 -14.62 24.13
CA ILE A 235 -6.61 -14.39 23.13
C ILE A 235 -6.16 -13.24 22.22
N LYS A 236 -5.74 -12.12 22.82
CA LYS A 236 -5.24 -10.97 22.07
C LYS A 236 -3.96 -11.31 21.30
N ARG A 237 -3.02 -12.00 21.94
CA ARG A 237 -1.77 -12.44 21.31
C ARG A 237 -2.03 -13.32 20.09
N ASP A 238 -2.83 -14.38 20.26
CA ASP A 238 -3.06 -15.35 19.19
C ASP A 238 -3.87 -14.72 18.05
N THR A 239 -4.79 -13.80 18.37
CA THR A 239 -5.49 -12.98 17.37
C THR A 239 -4.52 -12.17 16.52
N VAL A 240 -3.57 -11.47 17.14
CA VAL A 240 -2.55 -10.69 16.40
C VAL A 240 -1.71 -11.60 15.50
N ILE A 241 -1.24 -12.73 16.02
CA ILE A 241 -0.39 -13.66 15.25
C ILE A 241 -1.17 -14.24 14.07
N GLU A 242 -2.39 -14.72 14.30
CA GLU A 242 -3.23 -15.31 13.25
C GLU A 242 -3.65 -14.28 12.21
N PHE A 243 -3.96 -13.05 12.62
CA PHE A 243 -4.24 -11.95 11.70
C PHE A 243 -3.02 -11.62 10.83
N CYS A 244 -1.82 -11.52 11.40
CA CYS A 244 -0.61 -11.29 10.60
C CYS A 244 -0.36 -12.44 9.61
N LEU A 245 -0.53 -13.69 10.03
CA LEU A 245 -0.40 -14.83 9.11
C LEU A 245 -1.43 -14.75 7.98
N LYS A 246 -2.67 -14.39 8.31
CA LYS A 246 -3.75 -14.19 7.35
C LYS A 246 -3.40 -13.11 6.31
N THR A 247 -3.01 -11.93 6.76
CA THR A 247 -2.65 -10.79 5.90
C THR A 247 -1.52 -11.11 4.91
N TYR A 248 -0.56 -11.96 5.30
CA TYR A 248 0.56 -12.37 4.44
C TYR A 248 0.32 -13.68 3.67
N GLY A 249 -0.95 -14.10 3.52
CA GLY A 249 -1.34 -15.22 2.66
C GLY A 249 -1.07 -16.60 3.25
N PHE A 250 -0.89 -16.70 4.58
CA PHE A 250 -0.73 -17.97 5.27
C PHE A 250 -2.03 -18.56 5.80
N GLU A 251 -3.21 -18.16 5.36
CA GLU A 251 -4.50 -18.71 5.84
C GLU A 251 -4.60 -20.25 5.78
N ILE A 252 -5.26 -20.86 6.77
CA ILE A 252 -5.53 -22.31 6.75
C ILE A 252 -6.73 -22.56 5.85
N GLY A 253 -6.47 -22.88 4.58
CA GLY A 253 -7.47 -23.46 3.69
C GLY A 253 -7.61 -24.97 3.89
N SER A 254 -8.77 -25.52 3.51
CA SER A 254 -9.14 -26.95 3.62
C SER A 254 -8.13 -27.93 3.00
N VAL A 255 -7.28 -27.47 2.06
CA VAL A 255 -6.26 -28.29 1.41
C VAL A 255 -4.91 -27.56 1.43
N SER A 256 -4.21 -27.66 2.56
CA SER A 256 -2.89 -27.05 2.74
C SER A 256 -1.77 -28.06 2.50
N SER A 257 -0.88 -27.81 1.53
CA SER A 257 0.25 -28.71 1.25
C SER A 257 1.23 -28.80 2.44
N LYS A 258 1.93 -29.94 2.60
CA LYS A 258 2.99 -30.10 3.63
C LYS A 258 4.06 -29.00 3.55
N LYS A 259 4.41 -28.55 2.33
CA LYS A 259 5.36 -27.44 2.10
C LYS A 259 4.80 -26.11 2.62
N PHE A 260 3.53 -25.83 2.37
CA PHE A 260 2.85 -24.64 2.89
C PHE A 260 2.82 -24.62 4.42
N LEU A 261 2.45 -25.75 5.06
CA LEU A 261 2.43 -25.86 6.52
C LEU A 261 3.80 -25.61 7.15
N ARG A 262 4.89 -26.08 6.53
CA ARG A 262 6.26 -25.79 6.98
C ARG A 262 6.59 -24.29 6.87
N LYS A 263 6.21 -23.64 5.77
CA LYS A 263 6.40 -22.18 5.59
C LYS A 263 5.59 -21.37 6.60
N ARG A 264 4.31 -21.70 6.80
CA ARG A 264 3.44 -21.08 7.80
C ARG A 264 4.01 -21.24 9.21
N LYS A 265 4.48 -22.44 9.57
CA LYS A 265 5.15 -22.66 10.86
C LYS A 265 6.40 -21.78 11.02
N SER A 266 7.24 -21.70 9.99
CA SER A 266 8.43 -20.84 10.01
C SER A 266 8.06 -19.36 10.16
N ALA A 267 7.05 -18.89 9.41
CA ALA A 267 6.49 -17.54 9.52
C ALA A 267 5.97 -17.24 10.94
N LYS A 268 5.17 -18.17 11.51
CA LYS A 268 4.65 -18.07 12.87
C LYS A 268 5.78 -17.98 13.90
N THR A 269 6.82 -18.81 13.79
CA THR A 269 7.99 -18.77 14.67
C THR A 269 8.75 -17.44 14.55
N SER A 270 8.88 -16.90 13.34
CA SER A 270 9.51 -15.59 13.12
C SER A 270 8.75 -14.45 13.80
N ILE A 271 7.42 -14.45 13.66
CA ILE A 271 6.54 -13.49 14.35
C ILE A 271 6.68 -13.63 15.88
N ILE A 272 6.56 -14.85 16.40
CA ILE A 272 6.66 -15.12 17.85
C ILE A 272 8.01 -14.66 18.41
N LYS A 273 9.11 -14.94 17.69
CA LYS A 273 10.44 -14.48 18.10
C LYS A 273 10.49 -12.95 18.15
N SER A 274 10.05 -12.30 17.08
CA SER A 274 10.04 -10.83 16.99
C SER A 274 9.20 -10.17 18.08
N LEU A 275 8.03 -10.71 18.39
CA LEU A 275 7.16 -10.24 19.47
C LEU A 275 7.76 -10.52 20.86
N SER A 276 8.45 -11.66 21.03
CA SER A 276 9.12 -11.98 22.30
C SER A 276 10.27 -11.02 22.57
N ASP A 277 11.02 -10.65 21.52
CA ASP A 277 12.07 -9.63 21.59
C ASP A 277 11.46 -8.26 21.95
N TYR A 278 10.34 -7.88 21.33
CA TYR A 278 9.63 -6.64 21.65
C TYR A 278 9.18 -6.59 23.12
N VAL A 279 8.54 -7.65 23.64
CA VAL A 279 8.14 -7.73 25.06
C VAL A 279 9.35 -7.62 26.00
N ARG A 280 10.51 -8.17 25.62
CA ARG A 280 11.75 -8.02 26.40
C ARG A 280 12.30 -6.60 26.35
N GLU A 281 12.26 -5.95 25.18
CA GLU A 281 12.65 -4.56 24.99
C GLU A 281 11.82 -3.65 25.90
N GLU A 282 10.49 -3.80 25.89
CA GLU A 282 9.56 -3.04 26.75
C GLU A 282 9.83 -3.25 28.24
N ASN A 283 9.98 -4.51 28.69
CA ASN A 283 10.34 -4.83 30.07
C ASN A 283 11.70 -4.25 30.49
N SER A 284 12.63 -4.07 29.55
CA SER A 284 13.97 -3.53 29.83
C SER A 284 14.01 -2.02 29.89
N LYS A 285 13.07 -1.32 29.24
CA LYS A 285 12.99 0.16 29.28
C LYS A 285 12.68 0.68 30.69
N ILE A 286 11.86 -0.05 31.44
CA ILE A 286 11.46 0.35 32.80
C ILE A 286 12.60 0.19 33.79
N LYS A 287 13.34 -0.92 33.70
CA LYS A 287 14.53 -1.16 34.53
C LYS A 287 15.66 -0.13 34.36
N LYS A 288 15.57 0.74 33.34
CA LYS A 288 16.53 1.83 33.11
C LYS A 288 16.05 3.19 33.62
N ASN A 289 14.75 3.31 33.94
CA ASN A 289 14.14 4.53 34.44
C ASN A 289 13.93 4.50 35.97
N ASP A 290 14.18 3.34 36.60
CA ASP A 290 14.32 3.14 38.05
C ASP A 290 15.82 3.08 38.43
#